data_AF-A0A8J3RDL9-F1
#
_entry.id   AF-A0A8J3RDL9-F1
#
_cell.length_a   1.000
_cell.length_b   1.000
_cell.length_c   1.000
_cell.angle_alpha   90.00
_cell.angle_beta   90.00
_cell.angle_gamma   90.00
#
_symmetry.space_group_name_H-M   'P 1'
#
loop_
_entity.id
_entity.type
_entity.pdbx_description
1 polymer ?
#
loop_
_entity_poly.entity_id
_entity_poly.type
_entity_poly.pdbx_seq_one_letter_code
_entity_poly.pdbx_strand_id
1 'polypeptide(L)'
;MIPRIPVSVDLVVLTVRSQELSALVWRRDRPPYEGRWALSGGFIKLEEDLPAAAARVLTERAGLPGAPVHLEQLHSYGYPDRDPRQRVLSVAYLGLAPDLPASTEAHMSWQPVAELTEMAFDHRRIMLDGVERARGKLEYTSLGAAFCPPEFTVAELRRVYEIVWGRQLDPRNFHRKVTKTGGFLIPTGRTTTRDGGRPAMLYRRGPAVLLHPPMLRV
;
A
#
# COMPACT_ATOMS: atom_id res chain seq x y z
N MET A 1 -12.69 23.44 -30.95
CA MET A 1 -12.10 23.88 -29.67
C MET A 1 -11.70 22.63 -28.89
N ILE A 2 -10.45 22.53 -28.43
CA ILE A 2 -9.97 21.37 -27.66
C ILE A 2 -10.19 21.67 -26.16
N PRO A 3 -10.87 20.81 -25.38
CA PRO A 3 -11.13 21.06 -23.97
C PRO A 3 -9.83 21.05 -23.15
N ARG A 4 -9.69 21.99 -22.21
CA ARG A 4 -8.62 22.01 -21.22
C ARG A 4 -9.14 21.39 -19.93
N ILE A 5 -8.54 20.27 -19.50
CA ILE A 5 -8.95 19.53 -18.31
C ILE A 5 -7.79 19.52 -17.31
N PRO A 6 -7.99 20.03 -16.08
CA PRO A 6 -7.01 19.89 -15.00
C PRO A 6 -6.68 18.42 -14.72
N VAL A 7 -5.39 18.14 -14.50
CA VAL A 7 -4.90 16.81 -14.12
C VAL A 7 -4.44 16.83 -12.68
N SER A 8 -5.02 15.95 -11.86
CA SER A 8 -4.58 15.69 -10.48
C SER A 8 -3.82 14.37 -10.39
N VAL A 9 -3.00 14.26 -9.34
CA VAL A 9 -2.44 13.01 -8.84
C VAL A 9 -3.03 12.75 -7.47
N ASP A 10 -3.55 11.54 -7.26
CA ASP A 10 -4.04 11.05 -5.97
C ASP A 10 -3.22 9.84 -5.51
N LEU A 11 -2.85 9.78 -4.23
CA LEU A 11 -2.01 8.71 -3.68
C LEU A 11 -2.82 7.76 -2.80
N VAL A 12 -2.74 6.46 -3.11
CA VAL A 12 -3.11 5.38 -2.21
C VAL A 12 -1.83 4.93 -1.50
N VAL A 13 -1.54 5.46 -0.31
CA VAL A 13 -0.37 5.04 0.46
C VAL A 13 -0.80 4.00 1.50
N LEU A 14 -0.26 2.79 1.39
CA LEU A 14 -0.60 1.64 2.22
C LEU A 14 0.61 1.15 3.03
N THR A 15 0.33 0.70 4.25
CA THR A 15 1.31 0.01 5.10
C THR A 15 0.60 -0.94 6.06
N VAL A 16 1.35 -1.78 6.77
CA VAL A 16 0.81 -2.61 7.86
C VAL A 16 1.12 -1.92 9.19
N ARG A 17 0.09 -1.60 9.97
CA ARG A 17 0.22 -0.98 11.30
C ARG A 17 -0.77 -1.62 12.25
N SER A 18 -0.36 -1.82 13.50
CA SER A 18 -1.22 -2.40 14.54
C SER A 18 -1.95 -3.68 14.11
N GLN A 19 -1.28 -4.52 13.30
CA GLN A 19 -1.84 -5.76 12.75
C GLN A 19 -2.98 -5.58 11.74
N GLU A 20 -3.07 -4.41 11.09
CA GLU A 20 -4.07 -4.08 10.09
C GLU A 20 -3.43 -3.43 8.85
N LEU A 21 -4.07 -3.58 7.70
CA LEU A 21 -3.73 -2.82 6.51
C LEU A 21 -4.28 -1.40 6.70
N SER A 22 -3.39 -0.42 6.81
CA SER A 22 -3.73 0.98 7.01
C SER A 22 -3.42 1.80 5.77
N ALA A 23 -4.24 2.81 5.53
CA ALA A 23 -4.02 3.81 4.51
C ALA A 23 -3.80 5.20 5.13
N LEU A 24 -2.96 6.01 4.50
CA LEU A 24 -2.78 7.40 4.88
C LEU A 24 -3.84 8.26 4.20
N VAL A 25 -4.67 8.92 5.01
CA VAL A 25 -5.80 9.71 4.53
C VAL A 25 -5.88 11.06 5.23
N TRP A 26 -6.50 12.01 4.56
CA TRP A 26 -6.81 13.34 5.06
C TRP A 26 -8.27 13.45 5.48
N ARG A 27 -8.56 13.97 6.68
CA ARG A 27 -9.91 14.41 7.04
C ARG A 27 -10.15 15.81 6.48
N ARG A 28 -10.98 15.92 5.44
CA ARG A 28 -11.26 17.20 4.76
C ARG A 28 -11.82 18.22 5.75
N ASP A 29 -11.31 19.44 5.68
CA ASP A 29 -11.68 20.59 6.52
C ASP A 29 -12.45 21.68 5.76
N ARG A 30 -12.87 21.37 4.52
CA ARG A 30 -13.57 22.32 3.64
C ARG A 30 -14.48 21.65 2.63
N PRO A 31 -15.52 22.35 2.15
CA PRO A 31 -16.38 21.87 1.08
C PRO A 31 -15.64 21.66 -0.26
N PRO A 32 -16.14 20.77 -1.14
CA PRO A 32 -17.21 19.79 -0.90
C PRO A 32 -16.73 18.65 0.03
N TYR A 33 -17.65 17.85 0.57
CA TYR A 33 -17.31 16.68 1.41
C TYR A 33 -16.49 17.03 2.66
N GLU A 34 -16.77 18.18 3.28
CA GLU A 34 -16.18 18.54 4.57
C GLU A 34 -16.45 17.44 5.59
N GLY A 35 -15.43 17.14 6.41
CA GLY A 35 -15.50 16.04 7.37
C GLY A 35 -15.53 14.66 6.72
N ARG A 36 -15.24 14.47 5.43
CA ARG A 36 -15.01 13.13 4.86
C ARG A 36 -13.52 12.82 4.75
N TRP A 37 -13.17 11.53 4.78
CA TRP A 37 -11.81 11.07 4.47
C TRP A 37 -11.54 11.20 2.97
N ALA A 38 -10.30 11.53 2.62
CA ALA A 38 -9.83 11.63 1.24
C ALA A 38 -8.38 11.13 1.12
N LEU A 39 -8.00 10.67 -0.08
CA LEU A 39 -6.60 10.45 -0.43
C LEU A 39 -5.84 11.79 -0.45
N SER A 40 -4.53 11.73 -0.26
CA SER A 40 -3.65 12.86 -0.55
C SER A 40 -3.60 13.09 -2.05
N GLY A 41 -4.00 14.29 -2.46
CA GLY A 41 -4.05 14.66 -3.86
C GLY A 41 -3.51 16.06 -4.12
N GLY A 42 -3.07 16.28 -5.35
CA GLY A 42 -2.61 17.58 -5.83
C GLY A 42 -2.66 17.68 -7.34
N PHE A 43 -2.78 18.90 -7.87
CA PHE A 43 -2.66 19.13 -9.30
C PHE A 43 -1.20 19.06 -9.75
N ILE A 44 -1.01 18.61 -10.99
CA ILE A 44 0.29 18.67 -11.68
C ILE A 44 0.68 20.14 -11.95
N LYS A 45 1.95 20.46 -11.83
CA LYS A 45 2.57 21.74 -12.23
C LYS A 45 3.00 21.69 -13.70
N LEU A 46 3.32 22.84 -14.30
CA LEU A 46 3.67 22.90 -15.73
C LEU A 46 5.04 22.29 -16.02
N GLU A 47 5.94 22.31 -15.03
CA GLU A 47 7.35 21.92 -15.16
C GLU A 47 7.66 20.53 -14.58
N GLU A 48 6.64 19.72 -14.27
CA GLU A 48 6.80 18.38 -13.70
C GLU A 48 6.02 17.33 -14.51
N ASP A 49 6.49 16.08 -14.48
CA ASP A 49 5.75 14.93 -15.00
C ASP A 49 4.90 14.26 -13.89
N LEU A 50 4.13 13.23 -14.24
CA LEU A 50 3.25 12.55 -13.29
C LEU A 50 4.02 11.85 -12.15
N PRO A 51 5.13 11.11 -12.40
CA PRO A 51 5.96 10.58 -11.31
C PRO A 51 6.52 11.67 -10.38
N ALA A 52 7.02 12.79 -10.91
CA ALA A 52 7.52 13.90 -10.11
C ALA A 52 6.39 14.54 -9.28
N ALA A 53 5.20 14.73 -9.88
CA ALA A 53 4.02 15.20 -9.16
C ALA A 53 3.61 14.23 -8.03
N ALA A 54 3.65 12.92 -8.26
CA ALA A 54 3.34 11.91 -7.26
C ALA A 54 4.35 11.93 -6.10
N ALA A 55 5.65 12.01 -6.39
CA ALA A 55 6.71 12.13 -5.38
C ALA A 55 6.59 13.45 -4.58
N ARG A 56 6.24 14.55 -5.24
CA ARG A 56 5.98 15.84 -4.60
C ARG A 56 4.75 15.78 -3.70
N VAL A 57 3.63 15.22 -4.16
CA VAL A 57 2.42 15.05 -3.33
C VAL A 57 2.70 14.14 -2.14
N LEU A 58 3.51 13.09 -2.30
CA LEU A 58 3.92 12.21 -1.20
C LEU A 58 4.71 12.99 -0.13
N THR A 59 5.60 13.87 -0.57
CA THR A 59 6.43 14.68 0.32
C THR A 59 5.64 15.81 0.98
N GLU A 60 5.00 16.68 0.17
CA GLU A 60 4.39 17.93 0.62
C GLU A 60 2.97 17.77 1.19
N ARG A 61 2.20 16.80 0.69
CA ARG A 61 0.77 16.64 1.07
C ARG A 61 0.55 15.42 1.94
N ALA A 62 1.28 14.33 1.67
CA ALA A 62 1.25 13.15 2.53
C ALA A 62 2.18 13.30 3.74
N GLY A 63 3.07 14.28 3.75
CA GLY A 63 3.98 14.51 4.87
C GLY A 63 4.93 13.33 5.12
N LEU A 64 5.39 12.69 4.05
CA LEU A 64 6.32 11.55 4.09
C LEU A 64 7.65 11.85 3.37
N PRO A 65 8.37 12.94 3.74
CA PRO A 65 9.63 13.29 3.10
C PRO A 65 10.68 12.19 3.28
N GLY A 66 11.32 11.77 2.17
CA GLY A 66 12.40 10.78 2.19
C GLY A 66 11.96 9.36 2.58
N ALA A 67 10.66 9.09 2.74
CA ALA A 67 10.17 7.76 3.05
C ALA A 67 10.45 6.79 1.87
N PRO A 68 10.95 5.57 2.12
CA PRO A 68 11.29 4.61 1.07
C PRO A 68 10.04 3.91 0.51
N VAL A 69 9.08 4.69 0.03
CA VAL A 69 7.81 4.22 -0.52
C VAL A 69 8.03 3.69 -1.94
N HIS A 70 7.64 2.44 -2.21
CA HIS A 70 7.51 1.96 -3.58
C HIS A 70 6.31 2.65 -4.21
N LEU A 71 6.56 3.61 -5.10
CA LEU A 71 5.54 4.41 -5.76
C LEU A 71 5.36 3.95 -7.21
N GLU A 72 4.15 3.60 -7.60
CA GLU A 72 3.84 3.19 -8.96
C GLU A 72 2.48 3.70 -9.43
N GLN A 73 2.33 3.92 -10.73
CA GLN A 73 1.05 4.34 -11.28
C GLN A 73 0.01 3.21 -11.15
N LEU A 74 -1.15 3.56 -10.59
CA LEU A 74 -2.26 2.65 -10.38
C LEU A 74 -3.17 2.61 -11.61
N HIS A 75 -3.88 3.71 -11.87
CA HIS A 75 -4.87 3.87 -12.94
C HIS A 75 -5.21 5.36 -13.14
N SER A 76 -5.91 5.69 -14.23
CA SER A 76 -6.40 7.03 -14.52
C SER A 76 -7.93 7.08 -14.44
N TYR A 77 -8.47 8.08 -13.75
CA TYR A 77 -9.89 8.25 -13.46
C TYR A 77 -10.39 9.56 -14.07
N GLY A 78 -11.28 9.45 -15.05
CA GLY A 78 -11.73 10.58 -15.85
C GLY A 78 -13.24 10.73 -15.95
N TYR A 79 -14.02 10.16 -15.02
CA TYR A 79 -15.48 10.27 -15.02
C TYR A 79 -15.92 11.76 -14.98
N PRO A 80 -16.91 12.18 -15.79
CA PRO A 80 -17.29 13.60 -15.89
C PRO A 80 -17.68 14.27 -14.57
N ASP A 81 -18.24 13.49 -13.65
CA ASP A 81 -18.88 13.88 -12.40
C ASP A 81 -18.05 13.53 -11.15
N ARG A 82 -16.81 13.04 -11.31
CA ARG A 82 -15.98 12.64 -10.17
C ARG A 82 -15.68 13.77 -9.18
N ASP A 83 -15.58 15.00 -9.68
CA ASP A 83 -15.45 16.21 -8.87
C ASP A 83 -16.64 17.13 -9.16
N PRO A 84 -17.50 17.42 -8.17
CA PRO A 84 -18.70 18.23 -8.38
C PRO A 84 -18.41 19.69 -8.74
N ARG A 85 -17.16 20.14 -8.63
CA ARG A 85 -16.77 21.53 -8.91
C ARG A 85 -16.42 21.77 -10.37
N GLN A 86 -15.77 20.80 -11.02
CA GLN A 86 -15.28 20.92 -12.40
C GLN A 86 -14.86 19.55 -12.94
N ARG A 87 -14.72 19.44 -14.27
CA ARG A 87 -14.13 18.25 -14.88
C ARG A 87 -12.65 18.15 -14.48
N VAL A 88 -12.26 17.04 -13.87
CA VAL A 88 -10.86 16.72 -13.51
C VAL A 88 -10.52 15.32 -14.00
N LEU A 89 -9.31 15.13 -14.51
CA LEU A 89 -8.70 13.82 -14.71
C LEU A 89 -7.77 13.56 -13.52
N SER A 90 -7.91 12.44 -12.83
CA SER A 90 -6.93 12.03 -11.81
C SER A 90 -6.09 10.86 -12.29
N VAL A 91 -4.78 10.92 -12.09
CA VAL A 91 -3.87 9.79 -12.25
C VAL A 91 -3.47 9.32 -10.86
N ALA A 92 -3.98 8.17 -10.43
CA ALA A 92 -3.69 7.66 -9.10
C ALA A 92 -2.38 6.88 -9.07
N TYR A 93 -1.69 6.93 -7.94
CA TYR A 93 -0.48 6.15 -7.65
C TYR A 93 -0.68 5.31 -6.40
N LEU A 94 -0.13 4.10 -6.40
CA LEU A 94 0.00 3.24 -5.23
C LEU A 94 1.37 3.47 -4.61
N GLY A 95 1.39 3.83 -3.33
CA GLY A 95 2.56 3.81 -2.47
C GLY A 95 2.49 2.63 -1.50
N LEU A 96 3.51 1.78 -1.44
CA LEU A 96 3.53 0.63 -0.54
C LEU A 96 4.89 0.48 0.13
N ALA A 97 4.92 0.48 1.46
CA ALA A 97 6.15 0.27 2.22
C ALA A 97 5.87 -0.15 3.68
N PRO A 98 6.80 -0.89 4.29
CA PRO A 98 6.76 -1.22 5.71
C PRO A 98 7.11 0.00 6.57
N ASP A 99 6.68 -0.03 7.83
CA ASP A 99 7.16 0.89 8.89
C ASP A 99 7.16 2.38 8.52
N LEU A 100 6.17 2.81 7.72
CA LEU A 100 6.06 4.22 7.34
C LEU A 100 5.83 5.09 8.57
N PRO A 101 6.49 6.26 8.67
CA PRO A 101 6.35 7.12 9.83
C PRO A 101 4.94 7.73 9.93
N ALA A 102 4.64 8.36 11.07
CA ALA A 102 3.52 9.29 11.11
C ALA A 102 3.75 10.41 10.09
N SER A 103 2.66 10.93 9.52
CA SER A 103 2.75 12.09 8.62
C SER A 103 3.21 13.31 9.39
N THR A 104 4.01 14.16 8.76
CA THR A 104 4.34 15.50 9.27
C THR A 104 3.18 16.49 9.14
N GLU A 105 2.14 16.15 8.37
CA GLU A 105 0.95 16.97 8.18
C GLU A 105 -0.12 16.66 9.23
N ALA A 106 -0.51 17.66 10.02
CA ALA A 106 -1.40 17.46 11.17
C ALA A 106 -2.81 16.93 10.82
N HIS A 107 -3.26 17.14 9.58
CA HIS A 107 -4.58 16.70 9.10
C HIS A 107 -4.56 15.29 8.49
N MET A 108 -3.38 14.68 8.42
CA MET A 108 -3.19 13.34 7.87
C MET A 108 -3.20 12.31 8.99
N SER A 109 -3.81 11.16 8.72
CA SER A 109 -3.94 10.08 9.70
C SER A 109 -3.88 8.73 9.01
N TRP A 110 -3.17 7.79 9.64
CA TRP A 110 -3.26 6.38 9.29
C TRP A 110 -4.59 5.85 9.78
N GLN A 111 -5.39 5.28 8.90
CA GLN A 111 -6.68 4.68 9.22
C GLN A 111 -6.71 3.24 8.70
N PRO A 112 -7.27 2.27 9.45
CA PRO A 112 -7.50 0.93 8.92
C PRO A 112 -8.34 1.01 7.64
N VAL A 113 -7.92 0.33 6.58
CA VAL A 113 -8.62 0.31 5.29
C VAL A 113 -10.07 -0.17 5.45
N ALA A 114 -10.31 -1.09 6.39
CA ALA A 114 -11.64 -1.62 6.69
C ALA A 114 -12.60 -0.55 7.23
N GLU A 115 -12.09 0.48 7.93
CA GLU A 115 -12.91 1.56 8.51
C GLU A 115 -13.25 2.66 7.50
N LEU A 116 -12.51 2.74 6.39
CA LEU A 116 -12.72 3.71 5.31
C LEU A 116 -13.89 3.30 4.41
N THR A 117 -15.09 3.22 4.99
CA THR A 117 -16.31 2.79 4.29
C THR A 117 -16.90 3.87 3.38
N GLU A 118 -16.72 5.14 3.73
CA GLU A 118 -17.07 6.28 2.88
C GLU A 118 -15.89 7.24 2.76
N MET A 119 -15.71 7.81 1.56
CA MET A 119 -14.68 8.80 1.27
C MET A 119 -15.26 9.91 0.39
N ALA A 120 -14.54 11.03 0.30
CA ALA A 120 -14.88 12.12 -0.61
C ALA A 120 -14.66 11.72 -2.08
N PHE A 121 -15.43 12.33 -2.99
CA PHE A 121 -15.31 12.09 -4.43
C PHE A 121 -15.44 10.59 -4.77
N ASP A 122 -14.66 10.10 -5.72
CA ASP A 122 -14.50 8.69 -6.08
C ASP A 122 -13.37 7.99 -5.29
N HIS A 123 -12.83 8.60 -4.23
CA HIS A 123 -11.62 8.13 -3.56
C HIS A 123 -11.77 6.75 -2.92
N ARG A 124 -13.00 6.34 -2.54
CA ARG A 124 -13.23 4.97 -2.05
C ARG A 124 -12.93 3.94 -3.13
N ARG A 125 -13.32 4.22 -4.38
CA ARG A 125 -13.03 3.36 -5.52
C ARG A 125 -11.52 3.29 -5.77
N ILE A 126 -10.85 4.44 -5.82
CA ILE A 126 -9.40 4.52 -6.01
C ILE A 126 -8.66 3.74 -4.91
N MET A 127 -9.10 3.87 -3.64
CA MET A 127 -8.56 3.13 -2.51
C MET A 127 -8.69 1.61 -2.71
N LEU A 128 -9.88 1.12 -3.07
CA LEU A 128 -10.11 -0.31 -3.29
C LEU A 128 -9.28 -0.87 -4.46
N ASP A 129 -9.18 -0.12 -5.55
CA ASP A 129 -8.33 -0.48 -6.69
C ASP A 129 -6.84 -0.56 -6.27
N GLY A 130 -6.39 0.37 -5.42
CA GLY A 130 -5.04 0.36 -4.85
C GLY A 130 -4.78 -0.82 -3.90
N VAL A 131 -5.76 -1.18 -3.08
CA VAL A 131 -5.70 -2.38 -2.22
C VAL A 131 -5.61 -3.64 -3.06
N GLU A 132 -6.42 -3.78 -4.10
CA GLU A 132 -6.35 -4.94 -5.00
C GLU A 132 -5.01 -5.01 -5.75
N ARG A 133 -4.47 -3.86 -6.18
CA ARG A 133 -3.12 -3.80 -6.76
C ARG A 133 -2.06 -4.26 -5.77
N ALA A 134 -2.11 -3.81 -4.51
CA ALA A 134 -1.19 -4.23 -3.46
C ALA A 134 -1.29 -5.74 -3.19
N ARG A 135 -2.50 -6.29 -3.12
CA ARG A 135 -2.74 -7.73 -2.96
C ARG A 135 -2.14 -8.53 -4.11
N GLY A 136 -2.35 -8.07 -5.36
CA GLY A 136 -1.77 -8.68 -6.55
C GLY A 136 -0.23 -8.64 -6.56
N LYS A 137 0.39 -7.56 -6.08
CA LYS A 137 1.86 -7.50 -5.94
C LYS A 137 2.41 -8.60 -5.04
N LEU A 138 1.74 -8.92 -3.94
CA LEU A 138 2.16 -10.01 -3.05
C LEU A 138 2.01 -11.40 -3.67
N GLU A 139 1.21 -11.57 -4.71
CA GLU A 139 1.12 -12.87 -5.40
C GLU A 139 2.40 -13.19 -6.20
N TYR A 140 3.00 -12.18 -6.83
CA TYR A 140 4.11 -12.40 -7.78
C TYR A 140 5.44 -11.84 -7.32
N THR A 141 5.50 -11.16 -6.17
CA THR A 141 6.74 -10.51 -5.69
C THR A 141 7.08 -10.87 -4.25
N SER A 142 8.36 -10.75 -3.88
CA SER A 142 8.82 -10.96 -2.50
C SER A 142 8.47 -9.81 -1.55
N LEU A 143 7.64 -8.85 -1.96
CA LEU A 143 7.37 -7.62 -1.23
C LEU A 143 6.79 -7.86 0.16
N GLY A 144 6.03 -8.95 0.37
CA GLY A 144 5.54 -9.32 1.71
C GLY A 144 6.66 -9.51 2.74
N ALA A 145 7.85 -9.98 2.33
CA ALA A 145 8.98 -10.12 3.24
C ALA A 145 9.62 -8.78 3.64
N ALA A 146 9.35 -7.70 2.89
CA ALA A 146 9.79 -6.36 3.29
C ALA A 146 9.03 -5.83 4.52
N PHE A 147 7.82 -6.34 4.79
CA PHE A 147 7.02 -6.01 5.98
C PHE A 147 7.39 -6.81 7.22
N CYS A 148 8.37 -7.69 7.12
CA CYS A 148 8.89 -8.43 8.25
C CYS A 148 10.13 -7.73 8.83
N PRO A 149 10.44 -7.95 10.12
CA PRO A 149 11.74 -7.58 10.70
C PRO A 149 12.91 -8.17 9.90
N PRO A 150 14.16 -7.71 10.11
CA PRO A 150 15.33 -8.27 9.43
C PRO A 150 15.43 -9.79 9.53
N GLU A 151 14.96 -10.38 10.65
CA GLU A 151 14.87 -11.82 10.86
C GLU A 151 13.49 -12.22 11.37
N PHE A 152 12.83 -13.09 10.63
CA PHE A 152 11.44 -13.42 10.85
C PHE A 152 11.15 -14.91 10.71
N THR A 153 10.04 -15.35 11.29
CA THR A 153 9.52 -16.70 11.12
C THR A 153 8.54 -16.76 9.95
N VAL A 154 8.30 -17.96 9.42
CA VAL A 154 7.25 -18.17 8.41
C VAL A 154 5.86 -17.77 8.96
N ALA A 155 5.64 -17.84 10.28
CA ALA A 155 4.39 -17.42 10.89
C ALA A 155 4.21 -15.90 10.85
N GLU A 156 5.27 -15.13 11.12
CA GLU A 156 5.26 -13.66 11.00
C GLU A 156 5.03 -13.24 9.53
N LEU A 157 5.71 -13.89 8.58
CA LEU A 157 5.47 -13.66 7.15
C LEU A 157 4.03 -13.99 6.75
N ARG A 158 3.49 -15.13 7.20
CA ARG A 158 2.10 -15.51 6.94
C ARG A 158 1.15 -14.41 7.43
N ARG A 159 1.39 -13.88 8.62
CA ARG A 159 0.56 -12.83 9.21
C ARG A 159 0.53 -11.57 8.35
N VAL A 160 1.66 -11.15 7.77
CA VAL A 160 1.69 -10.05 6.78
C VAL A 160 0.75 -10.34 5.61
N TYR A 161 0.87 -11.54 5.01
CA TYR A 161 0.02 -11.92 3.88
C TYR A 161 -1.46 -11.96 4.26
N GLU A 162 -1.80 -12.47 5.44
CA GLU A 162 -3.17 -12.52 5.94
C GLU A 162 -3.77 -11.13 6.14
N ILE A 163 -2.98 -10.19 6.66
CA ILE A 163 -3.38 -8.78 6.84
C ILE A 163 -3.64 -8.12 5.48
N VAL A 164 -2.69 -8.20 4.56
CA VAL A 164 -2.80 -7.54 3.26
C VAL A 164 -3.91 -8.16 2.41
N TRP A 165 -4.02 -9.49 2.40
CA TRP A 165 -5.06 -10.20 1.66
C TRP A 165 -6.42 -10.22 2.35
N GLY A 166 -6.49 -9.87 3.64
CA GLY A 166 -7.73 -9.84 4.41
C GLY A 166 -8.37 -11.23 4.59
N ARG A 167 -7.58 -12.29 4.65
CA ARG A 167 -8.06 -13.68 4.79
C ARG A 167 -7.06 -14.54 5.56
N GLN A 168 -7.55 -15.55 6.27
CA GLN A 168 -6.70 -16.56 6.90
C GLN A 168 -6.08 -17.49 5.86
N LEU A 169 -4.84 -17.93 6.09
CA LEU A 169 -4.10 -18.84 5.25
C LEU A 169 -3.79 -20.12 5.99
N ASP A 170 -3.89 -21.26 5.29
CA ASP A 170 -3.48 -22.54 5.87
C ASP A 170 -1.97 -22.53 6.18
N PRO A 171 -1.56 -22.71 7.46
CA PRO A 171 -0.17 -22.59 7.85
C PRO A 171 0.76 -23.59 7.15
N ARG A 172 0.29 -24.82 6.91
CA ARG A 172 1.11 -25.88 6.31
C ARG A 172 1.35 -25.62 4.82
N ASN A 173 0.31 -25.26 4.09
CA ASN A 173 0.38 -24.90 2.68
C ASN A 173 1.21 -23.65 2.47
N PHE A 174 1.01 -22.61 3.29
CA PHE A 174 1.81 -21.39 3.23
C PHE A 174 3.29 -21.71 3.47
N HIS A 175 3.61 -22.42 4.56
CA HIS A 175 4.98 -22.83 4.85
C HIS A 175 5.61 -23.61 3.70
N ARG A 176 4.91 -24.61 3.17
CA ARG A 176 5.39 -25.42 2.04
C ARG A 176 5.65 -24.56 0.81
N LYS A 177 4.78 -23.59 0.49
CA LYS A 177 4.99 -22.71 -0.67
C LYS A 177 6.21 -21.82 -0.47
N VAL A 178 6.24 -21.03 0.60
CA VAL A 178 7.29 -20.00 0.79
C VAL A 178 8.69 -20.57 0.97
N THR A 179 8.82 -21.76 1.57
CA THR A 179 10.11 -22.43 1.76
C THR A 179 10.60 -23.17 0.51
N LYS A 180 9.70 -23.52 -0.42
CA LYS A 180 10.05 -24.15 -1.70
C LYS A 180 10.26 -23.14 -2.83
N THR A 181 9.81 -21.91 -2.68
CA THR A 181 10.05 -20.84 -3.66
C THR A 181 11.53 -20.41 -3.60
N GLY A 182 12.27 -20.74 -4.65
CA GLY A 182 13.71 -20.45 -4.75
C GLY A 182 14.01 -18.96 -4.58
N GLY A 183 14.99 -18.64 -3.74
CA GLY A 183 15.44 -17.27 -3.51
C GLY A 183 14.48 -16.37 -2.74
N PHE A 184 13.32 -16.88 -2.29
CA PHE A 184 12.38 -16.08 -1.51
C PHE A 184 12.85 -15.89 -0.05
N LEU A 185 13.28 -16.97 0.60
CA LEU A 185 13.72 -16.99 2.00
C LEU A 185 15.12 -17.58 2.11
N ILE A 186 15.94 -17.00 2.98
CA ILE A 186 17.27 -17.53 3.34
C ILE A 186 17.22 -17.99 4.81
N PRO A 187 17.43 -19.28 5.10
CA PRO A 187 17.47 -19.76 6.49
C PRO A 187 18.71 -19.20 7.20
N THR A 188 18.53 -18.76 8.45
CA THR A 188 19.63 -18.20 9.26
C THR A 188 20.39 -19.25 10.09
N GLY A 189 19.88 -20.49 10.16
CA GLY A 189 20.36 -21.54 11.06
C GLY A 189 19.94 -21.36 12.53
N ARG A 190 19.28 -20.25 12.87
CA ARG A 190 18.78 -19.97 14.22
C ARG A 190 17.30 -20.29 14.36
N THR A 191 16.88 -20.46 15.62
CA THR A 191 15.47 -20.68 15.98
C THR A 191 15.03 -19.69 17.06
N THR A 192 13.72 -19.54 17.24
CA THR A 192 13.10 -18.70 18.26
C THR A 192 11.86 -19.36 18.83
N THR A 193 11.49 -19.00 20.06
CA THR A 193 10.25 -19.44 20.74
C THR A 193 9.24 -18.28 20.92
N ARG A 194 9.49 -17.12 20.29
CA ARG A 194 8.65 -15.91 20.47
C ARG A 194 7.21 -16.05 19.98
N ASP A 195 6.98 -16.92 19.00
CA ASP A 195 5.65 -17.24 18.50
C ASP A 195 4.93 -18.30 19.36
N GLY A 196 5.57 -18.77 20.44
CA GLY A 196 5.09 -19.85 21.29
C GLY A 196 5.32 -21.25 20.70
N GLY A 197 5.20 -22.28 21.54
CA GLY A 197 5.29 -23.68 21.12
C GLY A 197 6.73 -24.14 20.80
N ARG A 198 6.86 -24.97 19.75
CA ARG A 198 8.17 -25.52 19.33
C ARG A 198 9.05 -24.43 18.72
N PRO A 199 10.38 -24.50 18.88
CA PRO A 199 11.30 -23.54 18.26
C PRO A 199 11.06 -23.41 16.75
N ALA A 200 10.74 -22.21 16.29
CA ALA A 200 10.52 -21.87 14.89
C ALA A 200 11.83 -21.37 14.25
N MET A 201 12.08 -21.76 12.99
CA MET A 201 13.28 -21.33 12.26
C MET A 201 13.18 -19.85 11.87
N LEU A 202 14.30 -19.14 11.98
CA LEU A 202 14.44 -17.76 11.54
C LEU A 202 14.96 -17.69 10.10
N TYR A 203 14.34 -16.82 9.31
CA TYR A 203 14.66 -16.54 7.93
C TYR A 203 15.00 -15.06 7.73
N ARG A 204 15.75 -14.77 6.67
CA ARG A 204 15.93 -13.43 6.11
C ARG A 204 15.29 -13.38 4.73
N ARG A 205 14.96 -12.17 4.27
CA ARG A 205 14.53 -11.93 2.89
C ARG A 205 15.62 -12.38 1.92
N GLY A 206 15.26 -13.21 0.95
CA GLY A 206 16.15 -13.62 -0.13
C GLY A 206 16.18 -12.61 -1.29
N PRO A 207 17.06 -12.84 -2.28
CA PRO A 207 17.30 -11.88 -3.37
C PRO A 207 16.19 -11.88 -4.43
N ALA A 208 15.28 -12.86 -4.43
CA ALA A 208 14.23 -12.94 -5.44
C ALA A 208 13.33 -11.71 -5.35
N VAL A 209 13.15 -11.00 -6.47
CA VAL A 209 12.14 -9.93 -6.59
C VAL A 209 10.80 -10.51 -7.01
N LEU A 210 10.81 -11.45 -7.97
CA LEU A 210 9.64 -12.17 -8.45
C LEU A 210 9.56 -13.58 -7.85
N LEU A 211 8.36 -14.07 -7.61
CA LEU A 211 8.10 -15.41 -7.05
C LEU A 211 7.73 -16.39 -8.16
N HIS A 212 8.47 -17.50 -8.23
CA HIS A 212 8.18 -18.62 -9.12
C HIS A 212 8.20 -19.94 -8.33
N PRO A 213 7.09 -20.67 -8.23
CA PRO A 213 5.74 -20.30 -8.69
C PRO A 213 5.14 -19.14 -7.86
N PRO A 214 4.13 -18.41 -8.39
CA PRO A 214 3.49 -17.32 -7.65
C PRO A 214 2.65 -17.82 -6.46
N MET A 215 2.52 -16.94 -5.47
CA MET A 215 1.69 -17.11 -4.28
C MET A 215 0.24 -16.67 -4.57
N LEU A 216 -0.48 -17.45 -5.38
CA LEU A 216 -1.84 -17.10 -5.78
C LEU A 216 -2.83 -17.08 -4.60
N ARG A 217 -3.76 -16.11 -4.64
CA ARG A 217 -4.94 -16.01 -3.76
C ARG A 217 -6.07 -16.99 -4.15
N VAL A 218 -5.75 -18.23 -4.53
CA VAL A 218 -6.77 -19.31 -4.63
C VAL A 218 -7.10 -19.87 -3.26
#